data_AF-A0AA88L634-F1
#
_entry.id   AF-A0AA88L634-F1
#
_cell.length_a   1.000
_cell.length_b   1.000
_cell.length_c   1.000
_cell.angle_alpha   90.00
_cell.angle_beta   90.00
_cell.angle_gamma   90.00
#
_symmetry.space_group_name_H-M   'P 1'
#
loop_
_entity.id
_entity.type
_entity.pdbx_description
1 polymer ?
#
loop_
_entity_poly.entity_id
_entity_poly.type
_entity_poly.pdbx_seq_one_letter_code
_entity_poly.pdbx_strand_id
1 'polypeptide(L)'
;MGLPGKYCHLFKPLYNGSKSSVQVTGRRSPVMEIDIGVRQGCVVALELLNMVIDSVMDQTTNRLQFGLKYGDAVLFDYDFA
;
A
#
# COMPACT_ATOMS: atom_id res chain seq x y z
N MET A 1 13.54 -10.35 -3.90
CA MET A 1 14.48 -9.23 -3.65
C MET A 1 13.79 -8.25 -2.71
N GLY A 2 14.39 -7.89 -1.57
CA GLY A 2 13.78 -6.98 -0.59
C GLY A 2 14.58 -5.68 -0.45
N LEU A 3 13.96 -4.64 0.11
CA LEU A 3 14.65 -3.39 0.45
C LEU A 3 15.76 -3.66 1.49
N PRO A 4 16.98 -3.14 1.28
CA PRO A 4 18.03 -3.23 2.30
C PRO A 4 17.57 -2.64 3.63
N GLY A 5 17.88 -3.32 4.74
CA GLY A 5 17.36 -2.98 6.08
C GLY A 5 17.60 -1.54 6.53
N LYS A 6 18.63 -0.87 6.00
CA LYS A 6 18.90 0.56 6.23
C LYS A 6 17.75 1.47 5.78
N TYR A 7 17.08 1.16 4.67
CA TYR A 7 15.95 1.93 4.18
C TYR A 7 14.70 1.65 5.04
N CYS A 8 14.49 0.41 5.45
CA CYS A 8 13.40 0.08 6.40
C CYS A 8 13.56 0.82 7.74
N HIS A 9 14.79 1.00 8.22
CA HIS A 9 15.07 1.80 9.41
C HIS A 9 14.80 3.30 9.19
N LEU A 10 14.98 3.81 7.98
CA LEU A 10 14.65 5.19 7.63
C LEU A 10 13.14 5.42 7.55
N PHE A 11 12.38 4.46 7.03
CA PHE A 11 10.92 4.59 6.87
C PHE A 11 10.16 4.37 8.18
N LYS A 12 10.62 3.46 9.05
CA LYS A 12 9.92 3.14 10.32
C LYS A 12 9.50 4.37 11.13
N PRO A 13 10.35 5.37 11.39
CA PRO A 13 9.97 6.56 12.16
C PRO A 13 8.96 7.48 11.47
N LEU A 14 8.83 7.41 10.14
CA LEU A 14 7.86 8.23 9.40
C LEU A 14 6.42 7.78 9.62
N TYR A 15 6.24 6.53 10.04
CA TYR A 15 4.94 5.90 10.24
C TYR A 15 4.68 5.55 11.72
N ASN A 16 5.69 5.04 12.43
CA ASN A 16 5.53 4.63 13.83
C ASN A 16 5.47 5.83 14.79
N GLY A 17 4.39 5.95 15.58
CA GLY A 17 4.20 7.03 16.56
C GLY A 17 4.16 8.42 15.93
N SER A 18 3.86 8.49 14.64
CA SER A 18 4.02 9.69 13.85
C SER A 18 2.81 10.62 14.04
N LYS A 19 3.07 11.91 14.18
CA LYS A 19 2.03 12.93 14.41
C LYS A 19 1.96 13.90 13.24
N SER A 20 0.75 14.35 12.90
CA SER A 20 0.50 15.28 11.80
C SER A 20 -0.45 16.40 12.23
N SER A 21 -0.45 17.49 11.47
CA SER A 21 -1.34 18.63 11.67
C SER A 21 -1.46 19.36 10.34
N VAL A 22 -2.67 19.80 9.99
CA VAL A 22 -2.93 20.50 8.74
C VAL A 22 -2.92 22.00 9.02
N GLN A 23 -2.28 22.79 8.17
CA GLN A 23 -2.40 24.24 8.20
C GLN A 23 -3.41 24.69 7.14
N VAL A 24 -4.45 25.41 7.56
CA VAL A 24 -5.46 25.99 6.69
C VAL A 24 -5.52 27.48 6.98
N THR A 25 -5.35 28.31 5.94
CA THR A 25 -5.44 29.79 6.02
C THR A 25 -4.65 30.41 7.18
N GLY A 26 -3.45 29.87 7.43
CA GLY A 26 -2.53 30.33 8.48
C GLY A 26 -2.78 29.73 9.86
N ARG A 27 -3.92 29.05 10.09
CA ARG A 27 -4.23 28.36 11.35
C ARG A 27 -3.85 26.90 11.27
N ARG A 28 -3.23 26.38 12.33
CA ARG A 28 -2.81 24.98 12.44
C ARG A 28 -3.89 24.18 13.16
N SER A 29 -4.23 23.01 12.63
CA SER A 29 -5.11 22.05 13.29
C SER A 29 -4.46 21.52 14.58
N PRO A 30 -5.25 20.93 15.49
CA PRO A 30 -4.71 20.08 16.52
C PRO A 30 -3.81 18.99 15.94
N VAL A 31 -2.86 18.54 16.74
CA VAL A 31 -1.98 17.42 16.38
C VAL A 31 -2.80 16.13 16.39
N MET A 32 -2.74 15.40 15.28
CA MET A 32 -3.40 14.12 15.06
C MET A 32 -2.34 13.02 15.09
N GLU A 33 -2.60 11.95 15.83
CA GLU A 33 -1.76 10.75 15.76
C GLU A 33 -2.14 9.96 14.50
N ILE A 34 -1.12 9.55 13.74
CA ILE A 34 -1.30 8.70 12.57
C ILE A 34 -1.20 7.25 13.04
N ASP A 35 -2.35 6.59 13.16
CA ASP A 35 -2.44 5.19 13.53
C ASP A 35 -2.56 4.27 12.30
N ILE A 36 -3.20 4.76 11.23
CA ILE A 36 -3.43 4.01 9.99
C ILE A 36 -3.18 4.85 8.74
N GLY A 37 -2.78 4.16 7.66
CA GLY A 37 -2.63 4.75 6.34
C GLY A 37 -1.27 5.39 6.08
N VAL A 38 -1.19 6.14 4.98
CA VAL A 38 0.04 6.80 4.53
C VAL A 38 -0.09 8.32 4.54
N ARG A 39 1.04 9.01 4.73
CA ARG A 39 1.10 10.48 4.65
C ARG A 39 0.82 10.93 3.21
N GLN A 40 -0.39 11.40 2.93
CA GLN A 40 -0.75 11.96 1.63
C GLN A 40 0.14 13.16 1.29
N GLY A 41 0.60 13.25 0.04
CA GLY A 41 1.57 14.27 -0.40
C GLY A 41 3.03 13.94 -0.07
N CYS A 42 3.32 12.81 0.60
CA CYS A 42 4.69 12.30 0.72
C CYS A 42 5.08 11.54 -0.55
N VAL A 43 6.23 11.88 -1.14
CA VAL A 43 6.75 11.24 -2.36
C VAL A 43 6.88 9.72 -2.20
N VAL A 44 7.22 9.25 -1.00
CA VAL A 44 7.47 7.81 -0.77
C VAL A 44 6.21 7.04 -0.35
N ALA A 45 5.12 7.74 -0.02
CA ALA A 45 3.88 7.10 0.39
C ALA A 45 3.23 6.29 -0.74
N LEU A 46 3.33 6.78 -1.99
CA LEU A 46 2.74 6.11 -3.14
C LEU A 46 3.46 4.79 -3.46
N GLU A 47 4.79 4.80 -3.41
CA GLU A 47 5.63 3.63 -3.67
C GLU A 47 5.44 2.56 -2.59
N LEU A 48 5.31 2.96 -1.32
CA LEU A 48 5.00 2.05 -0.23
C LEU A 48 3.59 1.45 -0.36
N LEU A 49 2.61 2.25 -0.81
CA LEU A 49 1.27 1.75 -1.11
C LEU A 49 1.30 0.73 -2.24
N ASN A 50 1.99 1.02 -3.34
CA ASN A 50 2.12 0.11 -4.48
C ASN A 50 2.77 -1.22 -4.07
N MET A 51 3.78 -1.21 -3.19
CA MET A 51 4.40 -2.43 -2.67
C MET A 51 3.43 -3.29 -1.84
N VAL A 52 2.57 -2.65 -1.03
CA VAL A 52 1.54 -3.36 -0.27
C VAL A 52 0.49 -3.95 -1.21
N ILE A 53 0.02 -3.17 -2.19
CA ILE A 53 -0.94 -3.63 -3.19
C ILE A 53 -0.38 -4.79 -4.00
N ASP A 54 0.88 -4.72 -4.43
CA ASP A 54 1.55 -5.81 -5.15
C ASP A 54 1.58 -7.10 -4.32
N SER A 55 1.88 -7.00 -3.02
CA SER A 55 1.84 -8.16 -2.11
C SER A 55 0.43 -8.72 -1.89
N VAL A 56 -0.59 -7.85 -1.82
CA VAL A 56 -2.00 -8.27 -1.73
C VAL A 56 -2.43 -8.96 -3.02
N MET A 57 -2.09 -8.36 -4.17
CA MET A 57 -2.37 -8.90 -5.49
C MET A 57 -1.69 -10.25 -5.66
N ASP A 58 -0.41 -10.39 -5.35
CA ASP A 58 0.31 -11.67 -5.40
C ASP A 58 -0.41 -12.76 -4.57
N GLN A 59 -0.84 -12.42 -3.36
CA GLN A 59 -1.54 -13.36 -2.48
C GLN A 59 -2.94 -13.74 -2.97
N THR A 60 -3.69 -12.82 -3.57
CA THR A 60 -5.04 -13.11 -4.09
C THR A 60 -4.95 -13.83 -5.44
N THR A 61 -3.98 -13.44 -6.26
CA THR A 61 -3.72 -13.90 -7.62
C THR A 61 -3.12 -15.32 -7.62
N ASN A 62 -2.15 -15.61 -6.76
CA ASN A 62 -1.53 -16.94 -6.73
C ASN A 62 -2.35 -17.98 -5.95
N ARG A 63 -3.31 -17.56 -5.12
CA ARG A 63 -4.18 -18.48 -4.34
C ARG A 63 -5.50 -18.79 -5.04
N LEU A 64 -5.99 -17.89 -5.89
CA LEU A 64 -7.14 -18.13 -6.73
C LEU A 64 -6.60 -18.62 -8.07
N GLN A 65 -6.91 -19.85 -8.46
CA GLN A 65 -6.84 -20.21 -9.87
C GLN A 65 -7.70 -19.18 -10.61
N PHE A 66 -7.08 -18.28 -11.38
CA PHE A 66 -7.84 -17.35 -12.19
C PHE A 66 -8.72 -18.13 -13.12
N GLY A 67 -9.96 -17.67 -13.22
CA GLY A 67 -10.91 -18.16 -14.18
C GLY A 67 -12.19 -18.70 -13.55
N LEU A 68 -13.24 -18.64 -14.34
CA LEU A 68 -14.54 -19.16 -13.96
C LEU A 68 -14.47 -20.68 -14.10
N LYS A 69 -14.68 -21.40 -12.99
CA LYS A 69 -14.78 -22.87 -13.04
C LYS A 69 -16.11 -23.26 -13.64
N TYR A 70 -16.09 -23.85 -14.82
CA TYR A 70 -17.26 -24.41 -15.48
C TYR A 70 -17.06 -25.91 -15.68
N GLY A 71 -17.63 -26.70 -14.78
CA GLY A 71 -17.32 -28.13 -14.68
C GLY A 71 -15.84 -28.35 -14.29
N ASP A 72 -15.13 -29.20 -15.04
CA ASP A 72 -13.70 -29.48 -14.86
C ASP A 72 -12.77 -28.48 -15.58
N ALA A 73 -13.32 -27.49 -16.28
CA ALA A 73 -12.54 -26.49 -17.02
C ALA A 73 -12.41 -25.17 -16.26
N VAL A 74 -11.27 -24.50 -16.44
CA VAL A 74 -10.99 -23.15 -15.95
C VAL A 74 -10.98 -22.19 -17.13
N LEU A 75 -11.95 -21.27 -17.19
CA LEU A 75 -12.05 -20.25 -18.23
C LEU A 75 -11.25 -19.01 -17.85
N PHE A 76 -10.18 -18.72 -18.60
CA PHE A 76 -9.44 -17.48 -18.50
C PHE A 76 -10.01 -16.46 -19.50
N ASP A 77 -10.20 -15.23 -19.04
CA ASP A 77 -10.45 -14.11 -19.94
C ASP A 77 -9.12 -13.70 -20.56
N TYR A 78 -9.01 -13.82 -21.89
CA TYR A 78 -7.80 -13.52 -22.65
C TYR A 78 -7.75 -12.07 -23.16
N ASP A 79 -8.74 -11.23 -22.83
CA ASP A 79 -8.89 -9.90 -23.41
C ASP A 79 -8.07 -8.79 -22.67
N PHE A 80 -7.23 -9.18 -21.71
CA PHE A 80 -6.22 -8.29 -21.10
C PHE A 80 -4.83 -8.54 -21.70
N ALA A 81 -4.64 -8.17 -22.98
CA ALA A 81 -3.34 -8.08 -23.64
C ALA A 81 -3.19 -6.75 -24.37
#